data_AF-A0A4Y9RLG8-F1
#
_entry.id   AF-A0A4Y9RLG8-F1
#
_cell.length_a   1.000
_cell.length_b   1.000
_cell.length_c   1.000
_cell.angle_alpha   90.00
_cell.angle_beta   90.00
_cell.angle_gamma   90.00
#
_symmetry.space_group_name_H-M   'P 1'
#
loop_
_entity.id
_entity.type
_entity.pdbx_description
1 polymer ?
#
loop_
_entity_poly.entity_id
_entity_poly.type
_entity_poly.pdbx_seq_one_letter_code
_entity_poly.pdbx_strand_id
1 'polypeptide(L)'
;SRWLNQEIERYKPDIVVSIHAPFGVLDFDGPAPVPRRFGRLVFNPVGVYPGSLGNYGGLHKQVPVVTIELPNALAMPPEADSRRIWNDMLQWIEGRVAQKQPAANVQRVAVKTK
;
A
#
# COMPACT_ATOMS: atom_id res chain seq x y z
N SER A 1 -12.81 6.09 -14.51
CA SER A 1 -12.96 5.59 -13.14
C SER A 1 -13.86 4.35 -13.00
N ARG A 2 -14.94 4.18 -13.79
CA ARG A 2 -15.87 3.03 -13.66
C ARG A 2 -15.20 1.65 -13.61
N TRP A 3 -14.30 1.38 -14.55
CA TRP A 3 -13.56 0.11 -14.58
C TRP A 3 -12.73 -0.13 -13.32
N LEU A 4 -11.94 0.87 -12.88
CA LEU A 4 -11.11 0.75 -11.68
C LEU A 4 -11.96 0.48 -10.43
N ASN A 5 -13.12 1.13 -10.31
CA ASN A 5 -14.03 0.81 -9.22
C ASN A 5 -14.48 -0.66 -9.26
N GLN A 6 -14.94 -1.11 -10.43
CA GLN A 6 -15.39 -2.50 -10.60
C GLN A 6 -14.27 -3.49 -10.29
N GLU A 7 -13.04 -3.17 -10.67
CA GLU A 7 -11.88 -4.02 -10.40
C GLU A 7 -11.54 -4.05 -8.91
N ILE A 8 -11.60 -2.91 -8.20
CA ILE A 8 -11.42 -2.87 -6.73
C ILE A 8 -12.51 -3.71 -6.04
N GLU A 9 -13.76 -3.61 -6.49
CA GLU A 9 -14.88 -4.39 -5.93
C GLU A 9 -14.75 -5.90 -6.20
N ARG A 10 -14.29 -6.27 -7.40
CA ARG A 10 -14.13 -7.66 -7.84
C ARG A 10 -12.90 -8.32 -7.20
N TYR A 11 -11.74 -7.67 -7.28
CA TYR A 11 -10.47 -8.20 -6.83
C TYR A 11 -10.31 -8.13 -5.31
N LYS A 12 -10.90 -7.12 -4.66
CA LYS A 12 -10.81 -6.87 -3.21
C LYS A 12 -9.35 -6.80 -2.73
N PRO A 13 -8.55 -5.85 -3.25
CA PRO A 13 -7.14 -5.75 -2.91
C PRO A 13 -6.93 -5.53 -1.41
N ASP A 14 -5.87 -6.14 -0.87
CA ASP A 14 -5.39 -5.82 0.48
C ASP A 14 -4.78 -4.42 0.54
N ILE A 15 -4.25 -3.95 -0.59
CA ILE A 15 -3.64 -2.65 -0.76
C ILE A 15 -3.67 -2.21 -2.22
N VAL A 16 -3.79 -0.90 -2.45
CA VAL A 16 -3.55 -0.26 -3.75
C VAL A 16 -2.28 0.58 -3.67
N VAL A 17 -1.39 0.41 -4.66
CA VAL A 17 -0.23 1.29 -4.85
C VAL A 17 -0.48 2.15 -6.09
N SER A 18 -0.53 3.46 -5.91
CA SER A 18 -0.64 4.45 -6.99
C SER A 18 0.72 5.09 -7.22
N ILE A 19 1.11 5.29 -8.49
CA ILE A 19 2.39 5.93 -8.84
C ILE A 19 2.12 7.22 -9.57
N HIS A 20 2.63 8.32 -9.02
CA HIS A 20 2.45 9.69 -9.46
C HIS A 20 3.81 10.40 -9.53
N ALA A 21 3.80 11.66 -9.95
CA ALA A 21 4.92 12.58 -9.90
C ALA A 21 4.36 14.02 -10.04
N PRO A 22 5.10 15.11 -9.68
CA PRO A 22 6.53 15.14 -9.40
C PRO A 22 6.91 15.58 -7.97
N PHE A 23 6.17 15.17 -6.93
CA PHE A 23 6.40 15.74 -5.59
C PHE A 23 7.55 15.11 -4.77
N GLY A 24 8.02 13.91 -5.12
CA GLY A 24 9.15 13.29 -4.41
C GLY A 24 8.85 12.85 -2.97
N VAL A 25 7.60 12.48 -2.67
CA VAL A 25 7.12 12.11 -1.33
C VAL A 25 6.33 10.80 -1.36
N LEU A 26 6.01 10.28 -0.17
CA LEU A 26 4.95 9.28 -0.02
C LEU A 26 3.69 9.93 0.56
N ASP A 27 2.55 9.53 0.02
CA ASP A 27 1.24 9.83 0.59
C ASP A 27 0.48 8.53 0.89
N PHE A 28 -0.46 8.59 1.83
CA PHE A 28 -1.14 7.40 2.32
C PHE A 28 -2.54 7.72 2.85
N ASP A 29 -3.51 6.92 2.40
CA ASP A 29 -4.90 6.97 2.85
C ASP A 29 -5.40 5.58 3.29
N GLY A 30 -6.16 5.53 4.39
CA GLY A 30 -6.93 4.34 4.79
C GLY A 30 -6.43 3.62 6.05
N PRO A 31 -7.02 2.45 6.37
CA PRO A 31 -6.89 1.81 7.68
C PRO A 31 -5.66 0.89 7.77
N ALA A 32 -4.45 1.44 7.67
CA ALA A 32 -3.23 0.70 8.01
C ALA A 32 -2.15 1.64 8.60
N PRO A 33 -1.18 1.11 9.36
CA PRO A 33 -0.11 1.96 9.85
C PRO A 33 0.78 2.45 8.72
N VAL A 34 0.87 3.78 8.64
CA VAL A 34 1.51 4.56 7.58
C VAL A 34 2.97 4.12 7.34
N PRO A 35 3.40 3.92 6.08
CA PRO A 35 4.82 3.72 5.77
C PRO A 35 5.59 5.01 6.05
N ARG A 36 6.71 4.95 6.78
CA ARG A 36 7.50 6.17 7.05
C ARG A 36 8.29 6.65 5.84
N ARG A 37 8.77 5.72 5.01
CA ARG A 37 9.58 5.99 3.82
C ARG A 37 9.65 4.78 2.90
N PHE A 38 9.90 5.01 1.61
CA PHE A 38 10.37 4.03 0.63
C PHE A 38 11.55 4.64 -0.12
N GLY A 39 12.73 4.05 0.01
CA GLY A 39 13.96 4.64 -0.48
C GLY A 39 14.14 6.06 0.06
N ARG A 40 14.20 7.04 -0.84
CA ARG A 40 14.36 8.48 -0.50
C ARG A 40 13.04 9.21 -0.27
N LEU A 41 11.91 8.59 -0.63
CA LEU A 41 10.59 9.20 -0.50
C LEU A 41 10.15 9.06 0.96
N VAL A 42 9.97 10.19 1.63
CA VAL A 42 9.51 10.24 3.02
C VAL A 42 8.01 10.50 3.02
N PHE A 43 7.29 9.92 3.98
CA PHE A 43 5.88 10.23 4.17
C PHE A 43 5.69 11.71 4.46
N ASN A 44 4.95 12.36 3.57
CA ASN A 44 4.53 13.74 3.69
C ASN A 44 3.20 13.88 2.95
N PRO A 45 2.07 13.91 3.68
CA PRO A 45 0.75 13.87 3.07
C PRO A 45 0.54 15.11 2.20
N VAL A 46 0.14 14.89 0.95
CA VAL A 46 -0.09 15.96 -0.04
C VAL A 46 -1.52 16.51 0.03
N GLY A 47 -2.41 15.83 0.76
CA GLY A 47 -3.77 16.27 1.05
C GLY A 47 -4.84 15.35 0.46
N VAL A 48 -6.01 15.33 1.09
CA VAL A 48 -7.14 14.51 0.64
C VAL A 48 -8.00 15.32 -0.34
N TYR A 49 -7.95 14.95 -1.61
CA TYR A 49 -8.72 15.60 -2.67
C TYR A 49 -10.04 14.86 -2.95
N PRO A 50 -11.21 15.53 -2.95
CA PRO A 50 -12.48 14.91 -3.31
C PRO A 50 -12.41 14.23 -4.67
N GLY A 51 -12.79 12.94 -4.73
CA GLY A 51 -12.76 12.14 -5.94
C GLY A 51 -11.40 11.50 -6.29
N SER A 52 -10.35 11.72 -5.49
CA SER A 52 -9.08 11.03 -5.67
C SER A 52 -9.19 9.53 -5.35
N LEU A 53 -8.26 8.74 -5.90
CA LEU A 53 -8.18 7.30 -5.60
C LEU A 53 -7.86 7.05 -4.13
N GLY A 54 -6.99 7.85 -3.51
CA GLY A 54 -6.67 7.78 -2.09
C GLY A 54 -7.91 7.97 -1.22
N ASN A 55 -8.66 9.03 -1.47
CA ASN A 55 -9.93 9.31 -0.78
C ASN A 55 -10.95 8.18 -1.00
N TYR A 56 -11.10 7.70 -2.25
CA TYR A 56 -12.06 6.65 -2.58
C TYR A 56 -11.71 5.28 -1.96
N GLY A 57 -10.48 4.81 -2.19
CA GLY A 57 -10.01 3.53 -1.70
C GLY A 57 -9.89 3.52 -0.18
N GLY A 58 -9.15 4.48 0.36
CA GLY A 58 -8.79 4.54 1.78
C GLY A 58 -9.98 4.80 2.69
N LEU A 59 -10.75 5.87 2.42
CA LEU A 59 -11.82 6.29 3.31
C LEU A 59 -13.15 5.58 3.00
N HIS A 60 -13.55 5.47 1.73
CA HIS A 60 -14.86 4.91 1.37
C HIS A 60 -14.88 3.39 1.24
N LYS A 61 -13.81 2.78 0.72
CA LYS A 61 -13.73 1.31 0.52
C LYS A 61 -12.96 0.58 1.61
N GLN A 62 -12.33 1.32 2.54
CA GLN A 62 -11.48 0.76 3.61
C GLN A 62 -10.32 -0.10 3.07
N VAL A 63 -9.82 0.27 1.89
CA VAL A 63 -8.66 -0.34 1.24
C VAL A 63 -7.50 0.66 1.34
N PRO A 64 -6.41 0.32 2.05
CA PRO A 64 -5.24 1.18 2.12
C PRO A 64 -4.71 1.56 0.72
N VAL A 65 -4.43 2.84 0.51
CA VAL A 65 -3.84 3.38 -0.72
C VAL A 65 -2.51 4.04 -0.36
N VAL A 66 -1.42 3.56 -0.97
CA VAL A 66 -0.13 4.25 -0.92
C VAL A 66 0.08 4.96 -2.25
N THR A 67 0.36 6.26 -2.22
CA THR A 67 0.76 7.02 -3.40
C THR A 67 2.26 7.27 -3.36
N ILE A 68 2.97 6.75 -4.34
CA ILE A 68 4.39 7.01 -4.59
C ILE A 68 4.46 8.23 -5.50
N GLU A 69 4.81 9.38 -4.96
CA GLU A 69 5.07 10.59 -5.74
C GLU A 69 6.56 10.63 -6.12
N LEU A 70 6.88 10.24 -7.35
CA LEU A 70 8.23 10.33 -7.90
C LEU A 70 8.68 11.79 -7.99
N PRO A 71 9.99 12.08 -8.00
CA PRO A 71 10.49 13.45 -8.06
C PRO A 71 10.38 14.09 -9.46
N ASN A 72 10.06 13.32 -10.50
CA ASN A 72 10.00 13.81 -11.87
C ASN A 72 8.97 13.01 -12.70
N ALA A 73 8.25 13.70 -13.60
CA ALA A 73 7.22 13.10 -14.45
C ALA A 73 7.74 12.59 -15.81
N LEU A 74 8.91 13.06 -16.24
CA LEU A 74 9.52 12.78 -17.54
C LEU A 74 10.73 11.85 -17.46
N ALA A 75 11.32 11.70 -16.28
CA ALA A 75 12.50 10.89 -16.03
C ALA A 75 12.28 9.97 -14.84
N MET A 76 12.60 8.69 -15.03
CA MET A 76 12.62 7.72 -13.93
C MET A 76 13.76 8.02 -12.96
N PRO A 77 13.60 7.72 -11.66
CA PRO A 77 14.72 7.74 -10.73
C PRO A 77 15.84 6.79 -11.19
N PRO A 78 17.10 7.04 -10.80
CA PRO A 78 18.18 6.11 -11.03
C PRO A 78 17.81 4.70 -10.58
N GLU A 79 18.32 3.69 -11.27
CA GLU A 79 17.93 2.30 -11.02
C GLU A 79 18.14 1.89 -9.55
N ALA A 80 19.24 2.32 -8.94
CA ALA A 80 19.52 2.07 -7.53
C ALA A 80 18.44 2.67 -6.60
N ASP A 81 17.91 3.85 -6.91
CA ASP A 81 16.85 4.48 -6.13
C ASP A 81 15.51 3.77 -6.35
N SER A 82 15.20 3.40 -7.59
CA SER A 82 14.00 2.63 -7.93
C SER A 82 13.98 1.27 -7.22
N ARG A 83 15.12 0.55 -7.18
CA ARG A 83 15.26 -0.71 -6.44
C ARG A 83 15.09 -0.53 -4.93
N ARG A 84 15.59 0.57 -4.36
CA ARG A 84 15.38 0.88 -2.93
C ARG A 84 13.91 1.15 -2.62
N ILE A 85 13.25 1.96 -3.44
CA ILE A 85 11.80 2.22 -3.30
C ILE A 85 11.03 0.90 -3.36
N TRP A 86 11.33 0.06 -4.36
CA TRP A 86 10.69 -1.24 -4.55
C TRP A 86 10.88 -2.19 -3.36
N ASN A 87 12.12 -2.35 -2.89
CA ASN A 87 12.42 -3.27 -1.78
C ASN A 87 11.78 -2.82 -0.47
N ASP A 88 11.86 -1.53 -0.13
CA ASP A 88 11.24 -0.99 1.09
C ASP A 88 9.71 -1.13 1.04
N MET A 89 9.12 -0.92 -0.15
CA MET A 89 7.69 -1.11 -0.38
C MET A 89 7.28 -2.58 -0.18
N LEU A 90 7.99 -3.53 -0.80
CA LEU A 90 7.71 -4.95 -0.63
C LEU A 90 7.82 -5.38 0.83
N GLN A 91 8.89 -4.97 1.52
CA GLN A 91 9.07 -5.28 2.94
C GLN A 91 7.91 -4.76 3.80
N TRP A 92 7.43 -3.55 3.52
CA TRP A 92 6.30 -2.98 4.23
C TRP A 92 4.97 -3.69 3.88
N ILE A 93 4.75 -4.07 2.62
CA ILE A 93 3.56 -4.83 2.18
C ILE A 93 3.55 -6.22 2.82
N GLU A 94 4.66 -6.96 2.81
CA GLU A 94 4.78 -8.30 3.39
C GLU A 94 4.41 -8.29 4.88
N GLY A 95 4.91 -7.31 5.63
CA GLY A 95 4.56 -7.14 7.04
C GLY A 95 3.08 -6.86 7.29
N ARG A 96 2.32 -6.40 6.29
CA ARG A 96 0.88 -6.08 6.38
C ARG A 96 0.01 -7.22 5.90
N VAL A 97 0.34 -7.82 4.76
CA VAL A 97 -0.40 -8.98 4.22
C VAL A 97 -0.31 -10.15 5.21
N ALA A 98 0.85 -10.35 5.86
CA ALA A 98 1.01 -11.35 6.90
C ALA A 98 0.14 -11.08 8.14
N GLN A 99 -0.15 -9.82 8.48
CA GLN A 99 -1.02 -9.45 9.61
C GLN A 99 -2.51 -9.69 9.34
N LYS A 100 -2.91 -9.70 8.06
CA LYS A 100 -4.32 -9.90 7.66
C LYS A 100 -4.71 -11.38 7.58
N GLN A 101 -3.74 -12.29 7.49
CA GLN A 101 -4.00 -13.71 7.68
C GLN A 101 -4.27 -13.97 9.17
N PRO A 102 -5.46 -14.45 9.57
CA PRO A 102 -5.64 -14.95 10.91
C PRO A 102 -4.60 -16.04 11.12
N ALA A 103 -3.96 -16.10 12.29
CA ALA A 103 -3.20 -17.26 12.70
C ALA A 103 -4.07 -18.49 12.43
N ALA A 104 -3.72 -19.28 11.41
CA ALA A 104 -4.44 -20.49 11.10
C ALA A 104 -4.53 -21.26 12.41
N ASN A 105 -5.76 -21.57 12.86
CA ASN A 105 -6.01 -22.29 14.10
C ASN A 105 -5.18 -23.58 14.08
N VAL A 106 -3.99 -23.55 14.67
CA VAL A 106 -3.23 -24.74 15.01
C VAL A 106 -3.99 -25.35 16.18
N GLN A 107 -5.07 -26.07 15.88
CA GLN A 107 -5.65 -26.99 16.84
C GLN A 107 -4.54 -27.95 17.22
N ARG A 108 -3.95 -27.73 18.40
CA ARG A 108 -3.15 -28.74 19.07
C ARG A 108 -4.08 -29.92 19.32
N VAL A 109 -4.04 -30.90 18.44
CA VAL A 109 -4.66 -32.21 18.68
C VAL A 109 -3.91 -32.78 19.88
N ALA A 110 -4.54 -32.66 21.05
CA ALA A 110 -4.06 -33.33 22.26
C ALA A 110 -4.14 -34.84 22.00
N VAL A 111 -2.98 -35.45 21.74
CA VAL A 111 -2.85 -36.90 21.70
C VAL A 111 -3.11 -37.41 23.11
N LYS A 112 -4.30 -37.99 23.34
CA LYS A 112 -4.58 -38.78 24.54
C LYS A 112 -3.83 -40.10 24.42
N THR A 113 -2.73 -40.22 25.16
CA THR A 113 -2.06 -41.50 25.41
C THR A 113 -2.96 -42.34 26.31
N LYS A 114 -3.26 -43.57 25.89
CA LYS A 114 -3.86 -44.61 26.73
C LYS A 114 -2.85 -45.17 27.70
#